data_AF-A0A0J6SW76-F1
#
_entry.id   AF-A0A0J6SW76-F1
#
_cell.length_a   1.000
_cell.length_b   1.000
_cell.length_c   1.000
_cell.angle_alpha   90.00
_cell.angle_beta   90.00
_cell.angle_gamma   90.00
#
_symmetry.space_group_name_H-M   'P 1'
#
loop_
_entity.id
_entity.type
_entity.pdbx_description
1 polymer ?
#
loop_
_entity_poly.entity_id
_entity_poly.type
_entity_poly.pdbx_seq_one_letter_code
_entity_poly.pdbx_strand_id
1 'polypeptide(L)'
;SLGPRAAVTLTSTALLGRFFDATTAYRFGPAAHTLAHLRLTDRDGAFLAEAFHFPAGRDATPRELGLSAALGEERGGLNLRVSAERHALGVHVAFDGEGRPSDNWFHLAPGAERHLALVGTKGRPSGTVRAVNGSETVRF
;
A
#
# COMPACT_ATOMS: atom_id res chain seq x y z
N SER A 1 0.89 -1.30 -26.93
CA SER A 1 -0.37 -1.74 -26.32
C SER A 1 -0.42 -3.26 -26.33
N LEU A 2 -1.08 -3.89 -25.36
CA LEU A 2 -1.32 -5.33 -25.35
C LEU A 2 -2.72 -5.61 -25.90
N GLY A 3 -2.86 -6.68 -26.68
CA GLY A 3 -4.17 -7.14 -27.14
C GLY A 3 -5.01 -7.77 -26.00
N PRO A 4 -6.32 -8.01 -26.23
CA PRO A 4 -7.15 -8.72 -25.26
C PRO A 4 -6.56 -10.08 -24.88
N ARG A 5 -6.54 -10.40 -23.58
CA ARG A 5 -5.93 -11.63 -23.01
C ARG A 5 -4.43 -11.81 -23.29
N ALA A 6 -3.75 -10.82 -23.87
CA ALA A 6 -2.30 -10.86 -24.04
C ALA A 6 -1.59 -10.50 -22.72
N ALA A 7 -0.42 -11.07 -22.52
CA ALA A 7 0.49 -10.74 -21.43
C ALA A 7 1.86 -10.36 -21.98
N VAL A 8 2.58 -9.53 -21.25
CA VAL A 8 4.00 -9.29 -21.46
C VAL A 8 4.74 -9.57 -20.18
N THR A 9 5.90 -10.21 -20.30
CA THR A 9 6.83 -10.41 -19.19
C THR A 9 8.05 -9.56 -19.47
N LEU A 10 8.38 -8.67 -18.53
CA LEU A 10 9.57 -7.83 -18.58
C LEU A 10 10.54 -8.32 -17.51
N THR A 11 11.82 -8.37 -17.85
CA THR A 11 12.86 -8.67 -16.85
C THR A 11 13.05 -7.47 -15.93
N SER A 12 13.49 -7.72 -14.69
CA SER A 12 13.89 -6.63 -13.77
C SER A 12 14.98 -5.75 -14.40
N THR A 13 15.88 -6.34 -15.19
CA THR A 13 16.93 -5.60 -15.90
C THR A 13 16.39 -4.64 -16.96
N ALA A 14 15.35 -5.04 -17.70
CA ALA A 14 14.69 -4.17 -18.67
C ALA A 14 13.98 -3.00 -17.98
N LEU A 15 13.37 -3.23 -16.82
CA LEU A 15 12.67 -2.20 -16.05
C LEU A 15 13.62 -1.23 -15.33
N LEU A 16 14.74 -1.74 -14.79
CA LEU A 16 15.68 -0.96 -13.96
C LEU A 16 16.87 -0.41 -14.75
N GLY A 17 17.03 -0.81 -16.02
CA GLY A 17 18.15 -0.43 -16.89
C GLY A 17 19.50 -1.08 -16.53
N ARG A 18 19.53 -2.00 -15.54
CA ARG A 18 20.74 -2.71 -15.10
C ARG A 18 20.41 -4.02 -14.40
N PHE A 19 21.40 -4.90 -14.28
CA PHE A 19 21.27 -6.06 -13.39
C PHE A 19 21.22 -5.63 -11.92
N PHE A 20 20.28 -6.23 -11.20
CA PHE A 20 20.08 -6.07 -9.77
C PHE A 20 19.41 -7.36 -9.27
N ASP A 21 19.93 -7.98 -8.21
CA ASP A 21 19.31 -9.16 -7.58
C ASP A 21 18.04 -8.75 -6.81
N ALA A 22 17.01 -8.35 -7.57
CA ALA A 22 15.77 -7.75 -7.10
C ALA A 22 14.96 -8.68 -6.20
N THR A 23 15.19 -9.98 -6.27
CA THR A 23 14.47 -10.99 -5.47
C THR A 23 15.37 -11.69 -4.47
N THR A 24 16.65 -11.28 -4.36
CA THR A 24 17.65 -11.94 -3.51
C THR A 24 17.78 -13.44 -3.81
N ALA A 25 17.65 -13.82 -5.10
CA ALA A 25 17.71 -15.22 -5.52
C ALA A 25 19.16 -15.73 -5.57
N TYR A 26 20.11 -14.86 -5.94
CA TYR A 26 21.52 -15.21 -6.07
C TYR A 26 22.29 -15.02 -4.76
N ARG A 27 21.79 -14.17 -3.86
CA ARG A 27 22.34 -13.95 -2.51
C ARG A 27 23.80 -13.49 -2.53
N PHE A 28 24.12 -12.58 -3.45
CA PHE A 28 25.42 -11.91 -3.51
C PHE A 28 25.60 -10.91 -2.34
N GLY A 29 25.68 -11.45 -1.12
CA GLY A 29 25.70 -10.66 0.11
C GLY A 29 24.29 -10.38 0.66
N PRO A 30 24.16 -9.42 1.60
CA PRO A 30 22.89 -9.01 2.17
C PRO A 30 21.90 -8.53 1.09
N ALA A 31 20.60 -8.68 1.37
CA ALA A 31 19.58 -8.15 0.48
C ALA A 31 19.80 -6.64 0.26
N ALA A 32 19.92 -6.24 -1.01
CA ALA A 32 20.24 -4.85 -1.37
C ALA A 32 19.09 -3.86 -1.11
N HIS A 33 17.91 -4.36 -0.75
CA HIS A 33 16.70 -3.61 -0.46
C HIS A 33 15.76 -4.45 0.39
N THR A 34 14.84 -3.80 1.09
CA THR A 34 13.88 -4.46 2.00
C THR A 34 12.51 -4.65 1.34
N LEU A 35 12.20 -3.87 0.30
CA LEU A 35 10.91 -3.87 -0.39
C LEU A 35 11.08 -3.53 -1.87
N ALA A 36 10.45 -4.31 -2.74
CA ALA A 36 10.17 -3.94 -4.12
C ALA A 36 8.67 -3.67 -4.26
N HIS A 37 8.32 -2.48 -4.75
CA HIS A 37 6.93 -2.08 -5.02
C HIS A 37 6.80 -1.75 -6.51
N LEU A 38 5.82 -2.37 -7.16
CA LEU A 38 5.45 -2.07 -8.54
C LEU A 38 4.02 -1.52 -8.56
N ARG A 39 3.84 -0.39 -9.24
CA ARG A 39 2.55 0.22 -9.50
C ARG A 39 2.27 0.20 -11.00
N LEU A 40 1.09 -0.26 -11.37
CA LEU A 40 0.57 -0.21 -12.73
C LEU A 40 -0.46 0.91 -12.82
N THR A 41 -0.26 1.83 -13.76
CA THR A 41 -1.20 2.90 -14.07
C THR A 41 -1.62 2.83 -15.53
N ASP A 42 -2.76 3.43 -15.86
CA ASP A 42 -3.10 3.71 -17.23
C ASP A 42 -2.28 4.90 -17.77
N ARG A 43 -2.59 5.28 -19.03
CA ARG A 43 -1.94 6.38 -19.74
C ARG A 43 -2.17 7.77 -19.14
N ASP A 44 -3.27 7.94 -18.41
CA ASP A 44 -3.68 9.19 -17.78
C ASP A 44 -3.22 9.22 -16.30
N GLY A 45 -2.52 8.18 -15.85
CA GLY A 45 -1.98 8.04 -14.50
C GLY A 45 -2.96 7.43 -13.50
N ALA A 46 -4.14 6.96 -13.95
CA ALA A 46 -5.08 6.30 -13.07
C ALA A 46 -4.50 4.98 -12.57
N PHE A 47 -4.65 4.73 -11.26
CA PHE A 47 -4.18 3.49 -10.64
C PHE A 47 -4.98 2.28 -11.14
N LEU A 48 -4.27 1.22 -11.52
CA LEU A 48 -4.88 -0.04 -11.97
C LEU A 48 -4.58 -1.19 -11.01
N ALA A 49 -3.32 -1.33 -10.58
CA ALA A 49 -2.90 -2.39 -9.67
C ALA A 49 -1.55 -2.04 -9.03
N GLU A 50 -1.23 -2.69 -7.92
CA GLU A 50 0.10 -2.69 -7.32
C GLU A 50 0.46 -4.06 -6.77
N ALA A 51 1.76 -4.28 -6.60
CA ALA A 51 2.30 -5.48 -5.96
C ALA A 51 3.52 -5.12 -5.10
N PHE A 52 3.65 -5.85 -4.00
CA PHE A 52 4.75 -5.74 -3.04
C PHE A 52 5.49 -7.06 -2.97
N HIS A 53 6.81 -7.01 -3.08
CA HIS A 53 7.71 -8.14 -2.88
C HIS A 53 8.72 -7.81 -1.78
N PHE A 54 8.97 -8.80 -0.92
CA PHE A 54 9.80 -8.66 0.28
C PHE A 54 10.96 -9.66 0.21
N PRO A 55 12.11 -9.28 -0.38
CA PRO A 55 13.21 -10.22 -0.64
C PRO A 55 13.78 -10.87 0.63
N ALA A 56 13.77 -10.13 1.74
CA ALA A 56 14.22 -10.59 3.06
C ALA A 56 13.06 -11.03 3.97
N GLY A 57 11.85 -11.20 3.42
CA GLY A 57 10.63 -11.43 4.20
C GLY A 57 10.02 -10.14 4.77
N ARG A 58 8.84 -10.28 5.40
CA ARG A 58 8.08 -9.15 5.95
C ARG A 58 8.62 -8.78 7.34
N ASP A 59 9.35 -7.67 7.41
CA ASP A 59 9.84 -7.12 8.68
C ASP A 59 8.68 -6.46 9.46
N ALA A 60 8.28 -7.11 10.55
CA ALA A 60 7.22 -6.66 11.45
C ALA A 60 7.72 -5.88 12.68
N THR A 61 9.03 -5.59 12.77
CA THR A 61 9.55 -4.85 13.93
C THR A 61 8.88 -3.47 14.02
N PRO A 62 8.25 -3.11 15.16
CA PRO A 62 7.54 -1.83 15.30
C PRO A 62 8.46 -0.62 15.14
N ARG A 63 7.98 0.40 14.43
CA ARG A 63 8.65 1.71 14.30
C ARG A 63 7.65 2.80 13.95
N GLU A 64 8.07 4.06 14.08
CA GLU A 64 7.30 5.19 13.58
C GLU A 64 7.30 5.19 12.05
N LEU A 65 6.12 5.28 11.46
CA LEU A 65 5.87 5.25 10.02
C LEU A 65 5.44 6.61 9.48
N GLY A 66 5.13 7.58 10.34
CA GLY A 66 4.44 8.80 9.95
C GLY A 66 3.04 8.48 9.45
N LEU A 67 2.35 7.54 10.12
CA LEU A 67 1.02 7.11 9.72
C LEU A 67 0.03 8.25 9.93
N SER A 68 -0.85 8.50 8.97
CA SER A 68 -1.91 9.49 9.10
C SER A 68 -3.24 8.95 8.57
N ALA A 69 -4.35 9.42 9.16
CA ALA A 69 -5.70 9.03 8.79
C ALA A 69 -6.63 10.25 8.91
N ALA A 70 -7.40 10.54 7.87
CA ALA A 70 -8.34 11.66 7.88
C ALA A 70 -9.59 11.36 7.05
N LEU A 71 -10.76 11.67 7.61
CA LEU A 71 -12.02 11.62 6.90
C LEU A 71 -12.19 12.83 5.98
N GLY A 72 -12.52 12.57 4.72
CA GLY A 72 -12.82 13.57 3.70
C GLY A 72 -14.10 13.27 2.93
N GLU A 73 -14.42 14.14 2.00
CA GLU A 73 -15.53 13.97 1.05
C GLU A 73 -14.98 13.92 -0.37
N GLU A 74 -15.46 12.97 -1.16
CA GLU A 74 -15.18 12.84 -2.60
C GLU A 74 -16.49 12.74 -3.38
N ARG A 75 -16.40 12.75 -4.72
CA ARG A 75 -17.59 12.73 -5.61
C ARG A 75 -18.55 11.56 -5.38
N GLY A 76 -18.14 10.52 -4.62
CA GLY A 76 -18.93 9.35 -4.25
C GLY A 76 -19.33 9.25 -2.78
N GLY A 77 -19.08 10.29 -1.96
CA GLY A 77 -19.42 10.33 -0.54
C GLY A 77 -18.20 10.39 0.38
N LEU A 78 -18.40 9.96 1.62
CA LEU A 78 -17.38 10.00 2.66
C LEU A 78 -16.25 9.00 2.35
N ASN A 79 -15.00 9.46 2.45
CA ASN A 79 -13.82 8.62 2.30
C ASN A 79 -12.90 8.74 3.52
N LEU A 80 -12.09 7.70 3.74
CA LEU A 80 -10.96 7.73 4.65
C LEU A 80 -9.67 7.74 3.84
N ARG A 81 -8.88 8.79 4.03
CA ARG A 81 -7.56 8.93 3.45
C ARG A 81 -6.53 8.45 4.45
N VAL A 82 -5.71 7.49 4.05
CA VAL A 82 -4.64 6.90 4.87
C VAL A 82 -3.30 7.07 4.15
N SER A 83 -2.30 7.60 4.82
CA SER A 83 -0.95 7.75 4.27
C SER A 83 0.13 7.37 5.29
N ALA A 84 1.33 7.12 4.78
CA ALA A 84 2.51 6.86 5.62
C ALA A 84 3.78 7.39 4.94
N GLU A 85 4.69 7.97 5.72
CA GLU A 85 6.00 8.42 5.23
C GLU A 85 6.92 7.23 4.93
N ARG A 86 6.80 6.15 5.69
CA ARG A 86 7.54 4.89 5.50
C ARG A 86 6.62 3.77 5.03
N HIS A 87 7.20 2.66 4.59
CA HIS A 87 6.41 1.48 4.21
C HIS A 87 5.55 1.00 5.39
N ALA A 88 4.23 0.99 5.19
CA ALA A 88 3.28 0.42 6.14
C ALA A 88 2.88 -0.98 5.71
N LEU A 89 3.25 -1.97 6.54
CA LEU A 89 2.95 -3.38 6.32
C LEU A 89 1.57 -3.70 6.91
N GLY A 90 0.61 -4.15 6.10
CA GLY A 90 -0.67 -4.66 6.61
C GLY A 90 -1.44 -3.60 7.41
N VAL A 91 -1.73 -2.47 6.77
CA VAL A 91 -2.56 -1.40 7.29
C VAL A 91 -3.95 -1.96 7.59
N HIS A 92 -4.32 -1.88 8.86
CA HIS A 92 -5.61 -2.28 9.38
C HIS A 92 -6.40 -1.06 9.83
N VAL A 93 -7.61 -0.93 9.30
CA VAL A 93 -8.59 0.09 9.67
C VAL A 93 -9.71 -0.60 10.47
N ALA A 94 -9.93 -0.13 11.70
CA ALA A 94 -10.99 -0.60 12.57
C ALA A 94 -11.96 0.55 12.87
N PHE A 95 -13.26 0.27 12.75
CA PHE A 95 -14.34 1.23 13.03
C PHE A 95 -14.81 1.03 14.47
N ASP A 96 -15.13 2.13 15.17
CA ASP A 96 -15.72 2.07 16.51
C ASP A 96 -17.20 1.67 16.48
N GLY A 97 -17.84 1.72 15.30
CA GLY A 97 -19.27 1.43 15.09
C GLY A 97 -19.57 0.74 13.77
N GLU A 98 -20.80 0.91 13.27
CA GLU A 98 -21.25 0.27 12.03
C GLU A 98 -20.48 0.76 10.79
N GLY A 99 -20.29 -0.16 9.85
CA GLY A 99 -19.67 0.10 8.55
C GLY A 99 -18.30 -0.55 8.40
N ARG A 100 -17.67 -0.32 7.24
CA ARG A 100 -16.34 -0.84 6.90
C ARG A 100 -15.66 0.01 5.83
N PRO A 101 -14.33 -0.01 5.74
CA PRO A 101 -13.64 0.53 4.58
C PRO A 101 -13.85 -0.37 3.36
N SER A 102 -13.70 0.19 2.17
CA SER A 102 -13.75 -0.54 0.90
C SER A 102 -12.63 -1.58 0.74
N ASP A 103 -11.51 -1.36 1.43
CA ASP A 103 -10.36 -2.27 1.46
C ASP A 103 -9.71 -2.23 2.85
N ASN A 104 -9.06 -3.32 3.25
CA ASN A 104 -8.41 -3.44 4.55
C ASN A 104 -7.24 -4.43 4.46
N TRP A 105 -6.33 -4.42 5.44
CA TRP A 105 -5.13 -5.26 5.47
C TRP A 105 -4.20 -5.08 4.25
N PHE A 106 -4.12 -3.86 3.72
CA PHE A 106 -3.31 -3.51 2.55
C PHE A 106 -1.90 -3.03 2.93
N HIS A 107 -1.03 -2.87 1.94
CA HIS A 107 0.28 -2.25 2.12
C HIS A 107 0.27 -0.80 1.62
N LEU A 108 1.07 0.07 2.24
CA LEU A 108 1.41 1.38 1.67
C LEU A 108 2.89 1.41 1.32
N ALA A 109 3.22 1.84 0.10
CA ALA A 109 4.58 2.21 -0.24
C ALA A 109 5.01 3.47 0.54
N PRO A 110 6.32 3.70 0.76
CA PRO A 110 6.79 4.93 1.39
C PRO A 110 6.27 6.18 0.67
N GLY A 111 5.70 7.12 1.42
CA GLY A 111 5.11 8.36 0.90
C GLY A 111 3.80 8.17 0.12
N ALA A 112 3.23 6.97 0.08
CA ALA A 112 1.98 6.70 -0.61
C ALA A 112 0.76 7.06 0.25
N GLU A 113 -0.33 7.36 -0.45
CA GLU A 113 -1.64 7.64 0.11
C GLU A 113 -2.67 6.72 -0.55
N ARG A 114 -3.63 6.25 0.24
CA ARG A 114 -4.75 5.45 -0.22
C ARG A 114 -6.06 6.03 0.28
N HIS A 115 -7.02 6.10 -0.64
CA HIS A 115 -8.38 6.59 -0.40
C HIS A 115 -9.32 5.39 -0.32
N LEU A 116 -10.01 5.26 0.80
CA LEU A 116 -10.93 4.17 1.08
C LEU A 116 -12.35 4.74 1.07
N ALA A 117 -13.20 4.24 0.19
CA ALA A 117 -14.62 4.53 0.28
C ALA A 117 -15.19 3.86 1.54
N LEU A 118 -16.12 4.53 2.22
CA LEU A 118 -16.73 3.99 3.43
C LEU A 118 -18.11 3.42 3.12
N VAL A 119 -18.37 2.20 3.58
CA VAL A 119 -19.58 1.45 3.22
C VAL A 119 -20.37 1.14 4.48
N GLY A 120 -21.68 1.44 4.45
CA GLY A 120 -22.61 1.08 5.53
C GLY A 120 -22.45 1.88 6.81
N THR A 121 -21.87 3.07 6.74
CA THR A 121 -21.73 3.98 7.89
C THR A 121 -23.00 4.80 8.09
N LYS A 122 -23.40 5.04 9.33
CA LYS A 122 -24.43 6.01 9.69
C LYS A 122 -23.76 7.32 10.10
N GLY A 123 -23.83 8.34 9.24
CA GLY A 123 -23.15 9.62 9.48
C GLY A 123 -21.62 9.52 9.37
N ARG A 124 -20.92 10.37 10.12
CA ARG A 124 -19.45 10.41 10.16
C ARG A 124 -18.94 9.35 11.14
N PRO A 125 -18.26 8.28 10.69
CA PRO A 125 -17.74 7.25 11.57
C PRO A 125 -16.52 7.76 12.34
N SER A 126 -16.09 7.00 13.34
CA SER A 126 -14.78 7.13 13.98
C SER A 126 -14.10 5.78 14.03
N GLY A 127 -12.78 5.78 14.21
CA GLY A 127 -12.04 4.53 14.31
C GLY A 127 -10.55 4.71 14.53
N THR A 128 -9.81 3.64 14.25
CA THR A 128 -8.36 3.61 14.34
C THR A 128 -7.72 3.00 13.09
N VAL A 129 -6.53 3.50 12.74
CA VAL A 129 -5.65 2.91 11.74
C VAL A 129 -4.34 2.50 12.40
N ARG A 130 -3.88 1.29 12.09
CA ARG A 130 -2.61 0.71 12.55
C ARG A 130 -1.92 -0.01 11.39
N ALA A 131 -0.62 -0.21 11.49
CA ALA A 131 0.13 -1.10 10.60
C ALA A 131 0.88 -2.14 11.44
N VAL A 132 1.11 -3.33 10.87
CA VAL A 132 1.80 -4.44 11.55
C VAL A 132 3.19 -4.05 12.04
N ASN A 133 3.92 -3.29 11.24
CA ASN A 133 5.27 -2.79 11.57
C ASN A 133 5.24 -1.37 12.19
N GLY A 134 4.06 -0.84 12.53
CA GLY A 134 3.89 0.49 13.10
C GLY A 134 3.81 0.47 14.63
N SER A 135 4.52 1.38 15.30
CA SER A 135 4.32 1.65 16.74
C SER A 135 3.13 2.56 17.00
N GLU A 136 2.63 3.25 15.98
CA GLU A 136 1.57 4.25 16.06
C GLU A 136 0.17 3.63 15.97
N THR A 137 -0.80 4.31 16.58
CA THR A 137 -2.24 4.08 16.33
C THR A 137 -2.89 5.44 16.13
N VAL A 138 -3.46 5.65 14.95
CA VAL A 138 -4.01 6.95 14.54
C VAL A 138 -5.53 6.88 14.57
N ARG A 139 -6.19 7.86 15.18
CA ARG A 139 -7.65 7.98 15.16
C ARG A 139 -8.11 8.86 14.00
N PHE A 140 -9.30 8.56 13.48
CA PHE A 140 -10.02 9.35 12.48
C PHE A 140 -11.49 9.51 12.87
#